data_AF-A0A261KP98-F1
#
_entry.id   AF-A0A261KP98-F1
#
_cell.length_a   1.000
_cell.length_b   1.000
_cell.length_c   1.000
_cell.angle_alpha   90.00
_cell.angle_beta   90.00
_cell.angle_gamma   90.00
#
_symmetry.space_group_name_H-M   'P 1'
#
loop_
_entity.id
_entity.type
_entity.pdbx_description
1 polymer ?
#
loop_
_entity_poly.entity_id
_entity_poly.type
_entity_poly.pdbx_seq_one_letter_code
_entity_poly.pdbx_strand_id
1 'polypeptide(L)'
;MNQAILGIATTFGLFSASIANAASLNVLWYGQSNIYNATISELAALAPTFDPEGDGSLDWNLTIWNPQDPAPNFSDYDVLAIGAAARNRILNFDPTGILNNKEAISAARGNRTFLSGQDPDNHYGYGNPGPRPNGPLGFLVNSVNWAGSAEGMGIVALAGQQWWLNDRSFLKDELEGYASYFHTDNVVIPTETSDFAVNEGLTTAGLSNWGVSSHTAFDKNIPGYLSINDAGSRPGYAVTIVTASEADGGTLGQETESVPEPTSTVAIVGLAIALFKCKRRS
;
A
#
# COMPACT_ATOMS: atom_id res chain seq x y z
N MET A 1 -48.97 -40.45 -29.61
CA MET A 1 -47.82 -41.17 -29.02
C MET A 1 -46.56 -40.47 -29.50
N ASN A 2 -45.84 -39.84 -28.56
CA ASN A 2 -44.59 -39.10 -28.76
C ASN A 2 -43.51 -39.97 -29.43
N GLN A 3 -42.61 -39.34 -30.20
CA GLN A 3 -41.22 -39.08 -29.77
C GLN A 3 -40.52 -38.22 -30.85
N ALA A 4 -40.18 -36.98 -30.51
CA ALA A 4 -39.17 -36.19 -31.20
C ALA A 4 -37.94 -36.14 -30.29
N ILE A 5 -36.81 -36.63 -30.78
CA ILE A 5 -35.53 -36.64 -30.09
C ILE A 5 -34.91 -35.24 -30.27
N LEU A 6 -34.71 -34.52 -29.17
CA LEU A 6 -33.95 -33.27 -29.13
C LEU A 6 -32.57 -33.59 -28.54
N GLY A 7 -31.53 -33.56 -29.39
CA GLY A 7 -30.15 -33.65 -28.95
C GLY A 7 -29.67 -32.29 -28.43
N ILE A 8 -29.31 -32.21 -27.15
CA ILE A 8 -28.62 -31.05 -26.58
C ILE A 8 -27.12 -31.27 -26.79
N ALA A 9 -26.49 -30.42 -27.60
CA ALA A 9 -25.05 -30.32 -27.69
C ALA A 9 -24.57 -29.31 -26.63
N THR A 10 -23.88 -29.79 -25.60
CA THR A 10 -23.27 -28.92 -24.58
C THR A 10 -21.89 -28.49 -25.07
N THR A 11 -21.72 -27.21 -25.39
CA THR A 11 -20.41 -26.62 -25.71
C THR A 11 -19.76 -26.16 -24.41
N PHE A 12 -18.65 -26.79 -24.00
CA PHE A 12 -17.80 -26.28 -22.93
C PHE A 12 -16.93 -25.14 -23.48
N GLY A 13 -17.21 -23.91 -23.08
CA GLY A 13 -16.30 -22.79 -23.25
C GLY A 13 -15.15 -22.92 -22.24
N LEU A 14 -13.93 -23.16 -22.74
CA LEU A 14 -12.71 -22.99 -21.96
C LEU A 14 -12.49 -21.49 -21.79
N PHE A 15 -12.83 -20.95 -20.63
CA PHE A 15 -12.36 -19.63 -20.22
C PHE A 15 -10.89 -19.78 -19.82
N SER A 16 -9.99 -19.30 -20.66
CA SER A 16 -8.62 -19.00 -20.24
C SER A 16 -8.71 -17.80 -19.30
N ALA A 17 -8.65 -18.04 -17.99
CA ALA A 17 -8.42 -16.97 -17.03
C ALA A 17 -7.06 -16.34 -17.35
N SER A 18 -7.07 -15.11 -17.84
CA SER A 18 -5.87 -14.27 -17.84
C SER A 18 -5.42 -14.13 -16.40
N ILE A 19 -4.21 -14.59 -16.09
CA ILE A 19 -3.56 -14.26 -14.82
C ILE A 19 -3.37 -12.74 -14.87
N ALA A 20 -4.14 -11.99 -14.07
CA ALA A 20 -3.84 -10.59 -13.84
C ALA A 20 -2.43 -10.51 -13.27
N ASN A 21 -1.50 -9.82 -13.95
CA ASN A 21 -0.25 -9.46 -13.30
C ASN A 21 -0.61 -8.43 -12.23
N ALA A 22 -0.28 -8.70 -10.97
CA ALA A 22 -0.30 -7.67 -9.94
C ALA A 22 0.61 -6.52 -10.43
N ALA A 23 0.14 -5.28 -10.33
CA ALA A 23 1.04 -4.15 -10.53
C ALA A 23 2.14 -4.20 -9.46
N SER A 24 3.34 -3.73 -9.79
CA SER A 24 4.50 -3.78 -8.89
C SER A 24 4.91 -2.39 -8.44
N LEU A 25 5.20 -2.20 -7.15
CA LEU A 25 5.84 -1.01 -6.60
C LEU A 25 7.34 -1.22 -6.40
N ASN A 26 8.16 -0.24 -6.78
CA ASN A 26 9.55 -0.13 -6.37
C ASN A 26 9.60 0.45 -4.95
N VAL A 27 9.78 -0.43 -3.96
CA VAL A 27 9.79 -0.06 -2.54
C VAL A 27 11.23 0.12 -2.08
N LEU A 28 11.60 1.34 -1.72
CA LEU A 28 12.84 1.61 -0.99
C LEU A 28 12.55 1.54 0.51
N TRP A 29 13.09 0.55 1.20
CA TRP A 29 12.97 0.44 2.64
C TRP A 29 14.27 0.85 3.33
N TYR A 30 14.17 1.79 4.27
CA TYR A 30 15.31 2.19 5.07
C TYR A 30 15.68 1.10 6.08
N GLY A 31 16.83 0.48 5.83
CA GLY A 31 17.35 -0.63 6.59
C GLY A 31 17.77 -0.24 8.01
N GLN A 32 17.77 -1.22 8.90
CA GLN A 32 18.26 -1.06 10.26
C GLN A 32 19.27 -2.17 10.60
N SER A 33 18.93 -3.15 11.45
CA SER A 33 19.77 -4.33 11.67
C SER A 33 19.51 -5.43 10.62
N ASN A 34 20.45 -6.37 10.49
CA ASN A 34 20.27 -7.53 9.61
C ASN A 34 19.04 -8.38 9.97
N ILE A 35 18.70 -8.47 11.26
CA ILE A 35 17.52 -9.23 11.71
C ILE A 35 16.25 -8.50 11.25
N TYR A 36 16.21 -7.19 11.47
CA TYR A 36 15.09 -6.37 11.05
C TYR A 36 14.90 -6.41 9.53
N ASN A 37 15.99 -6.24 8.77
CA ASN A 37 15.95 -6.29 7.31
C ASN A 37 15.43 -7.64 6.79
N ALA A 38 15.78 -8.76 7.44
CA ALA A 38 15.25 -10.07 7.08
C ALA A 38 13.73 -10.16 7.33
N THR A 39 13.26 -9.65 8.47
CA THR A 39 11.81 -9.58 8.77
C THR A 39 11.04 -8.74 7.76
N ILE A 40 11.61 -7.61 7.32
CA ILE A 40 10.99 -6.77 6.28
C ILE A 40 10.94 -7.50 4.94
N SER A 41 12.00 -8.23 4.56
CA SER A 41 11.97 -9.06 3.35
C SER A 41 10.90 -10.14 3.39
N GLU A 42 10.69 -10.78 4.55
CA GLU A 42 9.61 -11.74 4.76
C GLU A 42 8.23 -11.08 4.64
N LEU A 43 8.07 -9.87 5.18
CA LEU A 43 6.82 -9.11 5.09
C LEU A 43 6.52 -8.68 3.65
N ALA A 44 7.52 -8.17 2.92
CA ALA A 44 7.36 -7.77 1.52
C ALA A 44 6.94 -8.95 0.63
N ALA A 45 7.42 -10.16 0.92
CA ALA A 45 6.99 -11.38 0.23
C ALA A 45 5.52 -11.76 0.49
N LEU A 46 4.89 -11.18 1.52
CA LEU A 46 3.47 -11.38 1.83
C LEU A 46 2.56 -10.27 1.28
N ALA A 47 3.11 -9.12 0.86
CA ALA A 47 2.33 -8.03 0.28
C ALA A 47 1.37 -8.48 -0.84
N PRO A 48 1.77 -9.32 -1.81
CA PRO A 48 0.85 -9.79 -2.86
C PRO A 48 -0.19 -10.81 -2.40
N THR A 49 -0.17 -11.21 -1.14
CA THR A 49 -1.20 -12.09 -0.56
C THR A 49 -2.25 -11.31 0.23
N PHE A 50 -2.07 -9.98 0.34
CA PHE A 50 -2.94 -9.10 1.08
C PHE A 50 -3.90 -8.38 0.14
N ASP A 51 -5.16 -8.82 0.16
CA ASP A 51 -6.26 -8.30 -0.66
C ASP A 51 -7.58 -8.57 0.09
N PRO A 52 -7.88 -7.80 1.16
CA PRO A 52 -9.02 -8.07 2.01
C PRO A 52 -10.36 -7.76 1.33
N GLU A 53 -10.40 -6.86 0.34
CA GLU A 53 -11.61 -6.52 -0.42
C GLU A 53 -11.74 -7.27 -1.76
N GLY A 54 -10.69 -7.94 -2.22
CA GLY A 54 -10.69 -8.72 -3.46
C GLY A 54 -10.57 -7.86 -4.72
N ASP A 55 -10.01 -6.66 -4.59
CA ASP A 55 -9.85 -5.66 -5.65
C ASP A 55 -8.43 -5.64 -6.25
N GLY A 56 -7.54 -6.44 -5.68
CA GLY A 56 -6.22 -6.75 -6.23
C GLY A 56 -5.08 -6.31 -5.32
N SER A 57 -4.02 -7.11 -5.30
CA SER A 57 -2.82 -6.83 -4.50
C SER A 57 -1.68 -6.23 -5.32
N LEU A 58 -0.74 -5.59 -4.63
CA LEU A 58 0.51 -5.08 -5.22
C LEU A 58 1.71 -5.97 -4.89
N ASP A 59 2.52 -6.28 -5.90
CA ASP A 59 3.85 -6.87 -5.71
C ASP A 59 4.84 -5.79 -5.28
N TRP A 60 5.77 -6.12 -4.37
CA TRP A 60 6.82 -5.19 -3.96
C TRP A 60 8.19 -5.61 -4.50
N ASN A 61 8.75 -4.79 -5.38
CA ASN A 61 10.16 -4.85 -5.74
C ASN A 61 10.98 -4.14 -4.65
N LEU A 62 11.29 -4.88 -3.58
CA LEU A 62 11.94 -4.36 -2.38
C LEU A 62 13.45 -4.13 -2.58
N THR A 63 13.90 -2.92 -2.27
CA THR A 63 15.32 -2.60 -2.05
C THR A 63 15.53 -2.13 -0.62
N ILE A 64 16.47 -2.75 0.11
CA ILE A 64 16.89 -2.29 1.43
C ILE A 64 18.05 -1.31 1.27
N TRP A 65 17.93 -0.10 1.84
CA TRP A 65 18.99 0.90 1.90
C TRP A 65 19.44 1.12 3.35
N ASN A 66 20.64 0.66 3.72
CA ASN A 66 21.14 0.81 5.08
C ASN A 66 21.77 2.18 5.32
N PRO A 67 21.87 2.63 6.59
CA PRO A 67 22.35 3.97 6.94
C PRO A 67 23.73 4.35 6.41
N GLN A 68 24.59 3.36 6.16
CA GLN A 68 25.98 3.52 5.71
C GLN A 68 26.17 3.23 4.21
N ASP A 69 25.12 2.74 3.54
CA ASP A 69 25.17 2.46 2.11
C ASP A 69 25.09 3.80 1.33
N PRO A 70 25.73 3.88 0.14
CA PRO A 70 25.54 5.03 -0.75
C PRO A 70 24.05 5.28 -0.99
N ALA A 71 23.66 6.56 -0.97
CA ALA A 71 22.28 6.92 -1.25
C ALA A 71 21.88 6.46 -2.67
N PRO A 72 20.73 5.80 -2.82
CA PRO A 72 20.23 5.47 -4.14
C PRO A 72 19.71 6.73 -4.84
N ASN A 73 19.38 6.62 -6.12
CA ASN A 73 18.58 7.64 -6.78
C ASN A 73 17.12 7.51 -6.31
N PHE A 74 16.69 8.40 -5.42
CA PHE A 74 15.35 8.33 -4.81
C PHE A 74 14.21 8.40 -5.83
N SER A 75 14.40 9.08 -6.97
CA SER A 75 13.39 9.16 -8.04
C SER A 75 13.13 7.84 -8.76
N ASP A 76 13.93 6.80 -8.52
CA ASP A 76 13.72 5.46 -9.10
C ASP A 76 12.70 4.62 -8.31
N TYR A 77 12.16 5.14 -7.21
CA TYR A 77 11.27 4.42 -6.30
C TYR A 77 9.91 5.09 -6.17
N ASP A 78 8.87 4.27 -6.03
CA ASP A 78 7.50 4.72 -5.84
C ASP A 78 7.25 5.12 -4.38
N VAL A 79 7.97 4.52 -3.44
CA VAL A 79 7.83 4.79 -2.01
C VAL A 79 9.14 4.60 -1.25
N LEU A 80 9.44 5.54 -0.36
CA LEU A 80 10.43 5.41 0.70
C LEU A 80 9.71 5.07 2.01
N ALA A 81 9.91 3.85 2.49
CA ALA A 81 9.41 3.36 3.77
C ALA A 81 10.50 3.44 4.84
N ILE A 82 10.19 4.11 5.94
CA ILE A 82 11.06 4.30 7.10
C ILE A 82 10.37 3.69 8.31
N GLY A 83 10.90 2.55 8.75
CA GLY A 83 10.37 1.80 9.88
C GLY A 83 10.46 2.51 11.22
N ALA A 84 9.91 1.85 12.24
CA ALA A 84 9.88 2.36 13.60
C ALA A 84 11.28 2.66 14.12
N ALA A 85 11.46 3.87 14.64
CA ALA A 85 12.74 4.34 15.13
C ALA A 85 12.90 3.97 16.61
N ALA A 86 13.52 2.82 16.88
CA ALA A 86 13.96 2.48 18.23
C ALA A 86 15.42 2.00 18.26
N ARG A 87 16.14 2.41 19.32
CA ARG A 87 17.49 1.91 19.60
C ARG A 87 17.43 0.73 20.55
N ASN A 88 17.15 -0.44 19.99
CA ASN A 88 17.26 -1.73 20.67
C ASN A 88 18.08 -2.71 19.82
N ARG A 89 18.27 -3.95 20.30
CA ARG A 89 19.10 -4.95 19.60
C ARG A 89 18.58 -5.33 18.20
N ILE A 90 17.27 -5.21 17.95
CA ILE A 90 16.60 -5.68 16.75
C ILE A 90 16.37 -4.53 15.78
N LEU A 91 15.80 -3.42 16.23
CA LEU A 91 15.65 -2.22 15.41
C LEU A 91 17.03 -1.59 15.19
N ASN A 92 17.69 -1.11 16.25
CA ASN A 92 18.98 -0.40 16.16
C ASN A 92 18.97 0.73 15.11
N PHE A 93 17.88 1.50 15.11
CA PHE A 93 17.66 2.56 14.12
C PHE A 93 18.75 3.63 14.17
N ASP A 94 19.37 3.87 13.01
CA ASP A 94 20.36 4.94 12.79
C ASP A 94 19.82 5.87 11.69
N PRO A 95 19.40 7.11 11.99
CA PRO A 95 18.84 8.02 10.99
C PRO A 95 19.88 8.70 10.10
N THR A 96 21.17 8.39 10.24
CA THR A 96 22.26 9.15 9.58
C THR A 96 22.09 9.21 8.06
N GLY A 97 21.72 8.09 7.42
CA GLY A 97 21.47 8.04 5.97
C GLY A 97 20.34 9.00 5.56
N ILE A 98 19.21 8.96 6.25
CA ILE A 98 18.07 9.87 6.00
C ILE A 98 18.47 11.33 6.21
N LEU A 99 19.09 11.66 7.36
CA LEU A 99 19.43 13.04 7.72
C LEU A 99 20.48 13.66 6.80
N ASN A 100 21.40 12.86 6.27
CA ASN A 100 22.42 13.33 5.33
C ASN A 100 21.87 13.52 3.90
N ASN A 101 20.69 12.97 3.59
CA ASN A 101 20.08 13.02 2.27
C ASN A 101 18.78 13.83 2.24
N LYS A 102 18.57 14.74 3.21
CA LYS A 102 17.38 15.61 3.31
C LYS A 102 16.97 16.21 1.97
N GLU A 103 17.90 16.88 1.29
CA GLU A 103 17.61 17.61 0.04
C GLU A 103 17.23 16.67 -1.11
N ALA A 104 17.94 15.54 -1.25
CA ALA A 104 17.66 14.56 -2.31
C ALA A 104 16.31 13.85 -2.09
N ILE A 105 16.00 13.49 -0.84
CA ILE A 105 14.69 12.93 -0.47
C ILE A 105 13.59 13.95 -0.73
N SER A 106 13.76 15.20 -0.29
CA SER A 106 12.78 16.27 -0.54
C SER A 106 12.55 16.54 -2.02
N ALA A 107 13.58 16.40 -2.87
CA ALA A 107 13.46 16.62 -4.31
C ALA A 107 12.71 15.49 -5.05
N ALA A 108 12.84 14.24 -4.57
CA ALA A 108 12.15 13.08 -5.14
C ALA A 108 10.75 12.86 -4.56
N ARG A 109 10.51 13.34 -3.34
CA ARG A 109 9.25 13.22 -2.61
C ARG A 109 8.10 13.85 -3.40
N GLY A 110 7.08 13.05 -3.67
CA GLY A 110 5.79 13.50 -4.18
C GLY A 110 4.90 14.04 -3.05
N ASN A 111 3.59 14.16 -3.33
CA ASN A 111 2.66 14.76 -2.39
C ASN A 111 2.13 13.78 -1.33
N ARG A 112 2.37 12.47 -1.48
CA ARG A 112 1.85 11.45 -0.56
C ARG A 112 2.80 11.23 0.60
N THR A 113 2.36 11.55 1.80
CA THR A 113 3.11 11.27 3.03
C THR A 113 2.19 10.68 4.07
N PHE A 114 2.52 9.46 4.47
CA PHE A 114 1.91 8.70 5.54
C PHE A 114 2.82 8.75 6.77
N LEU A 115 2.27 9.21 7.89
CA LEU A 115 2.97 9.25 9.17
C LEU A 115 2.13 8.53 10.22
N SER A 116 2.73 7.56 10.89
CA SER A 116 2.08 6.86 11.99
C SER A 116 2.97 6.80 13.21
N GLY A 117 2.41 7.09 14.38
CA GLY A 117 3.04 6.80 15.65
C GLY A 117 3.04 5.32 16.02
N GLN A 118 2.28 4.50 15.27
CA GLN A 118 2.29 3.04 15.39
C GLN A 118 3.55 2.45 14.76
N ASP A 119 3.99 1.31 15.28
CA ASP A 119 5.18 0.55 14.84
C ASP A 119 4.80 -0.87 14.35
N PRO A 120 3.94 -0.99 13.30
CA PRO A 120 3.46 -2.27 12.82
C PRO A 120 4.58 -3.21 12.32
N ASP A 121 5.68 -2.65 11.82
CA ASP A 121 6.88 -3.39 11.44
C ASP A 121 7.54 -4.10 12.63
N ASN A 122 7.57 -3.42 13.78
CA ASN A 122 8.04 -3.99 15.04
C ASN A 122 7.06 -5.06 15.54
N HIS A 123 5.76 -4.77 15.64
CA HIS A 123 4.78 -5.75 16.17
C HIS A 123 4.60 -6.99 15.29
N TYR A 124 4.81 -6.88 13.98
CA TYR A 124 4.87 -8.03 13.09
C TYR A 124 6.03 -8.99 13.45
N GLY A 125 7.23 -8.45 13.70
CA GLY A 125 8.45 -9.23 13.93
C GLY A 125 8.54 -9.95 15.28
N TYR A 126 7.85 -9.48 16.32
CA TYR A 126 7.99 -10.00 17.69
C TYR A 126 7.03 -11.16 18.04
N GLY A 127 6.41 -11.79 17.05
CA GLY A 127 5.79 -13.11 17.20
C GLY A 127 4.34 -13.12 17.66
N ASN A 128 3.63 -11.99 17.57
CA ASN A 128 2.18 -11.94 17.82
C ASN A 128 1.47 -11.09 16.74
N PRO A 129 1.55 -11.46 15.45
CA PRO A 129 1.17 -10.61 14.32
C PRO A 129 -0.34 -10.31 14.20
N GLY A 130 -1.16 -10.68 15.20
CA GLY A 130 -2.61 -10.57 15.15
C GLY A 130 -3.24 -11.36 13.99
N PRO A 131 -4.56 -11.25 13.78
CA PRO A 131 -5.21 -11.73 12.57
C PRO A 131 -4.64 -11.01 11.33
N ARG A 132 -4.29 -11.77 10.29
CA ARG A 132 -3.54 -11.27 9.12
C ARG A 132 -4.13 -10.03 8.40
N PRO A 133 -5.44 -9.94 8.11
CA PRO A 133 -5.99 -8.73 7.52
C PRO A 133 -6.05 -7.58 8.54
N ASN A 134 -6.46 -7.88 9.78
CA ASN A 134 -6.85 -6.91 10.79
C ASN A 134 -5.78 -6.79 11.89
N GLY A 135 -4.65 -6.17 11.55
CA GLY A 135 -3.49 -6.05 12.44
C GLY A 135 -2.27 -5.39 11.80
N PRO A 136 -1.07 -5.56 12.40
CA PRO A 136 0.17 -4.92 11.96
C PRO A 136 0.51 -5.15 10.48
N LEU A 137 0.33 -6.37 9.96
CA LEU A 137 0.64 -6.70 8.56
C LEU A 137 -0.22 -5.87 7.60
N GLY A 138 -1.55 -5.91 7.76
CA GLY A 138 -2.45 -5.20 6.85
C GLY A 138 -2.31 -3.70 6.91
N PHE A 139 -2.16 -3.16 8.12
CA PHE A 139 -1.90 -1.74 8.29
C PHE A 139 -0.63 -1.31 7.57
N LEU A 140 0.45 -2.09 7.66
CA LEU A 140 1.70 -1.77 6.99
C LEU A 140 1.60 -1.90 5.46
N VAL A 141 0.98 -2.97 4.95
CA VAL A 141 0.81 -3.17 3.51
C VAL A 141 -0.01 -2.04 2.91
N ASN A 142 -1.16 -1.70 3.50
CA ASN A 142 -2.00 -0.63 3.01
C ASN A 142 -1.30 0.73 3.04
N SER A 143 -0.49 0.99 4.08
CA SER A 143 0.28 2.24 4.20
C SER A 143 1.27 2.41 3.05
N VAL A 144 2.00 1.35 2.70
CA VAL A 144 3.00 1.35 1.62
C VAL A 144 2.32 1.42 0.25
N ASN A 145 1.27 0.63 0.05
CA ASN A 145 0.50 0.64 -1.20
C ASN A 145 -0.10 2.02 -1.47
N TRP A 146 -0.77 2.61 -0.49
CA TRP A 146 -1.34 3.96 -0.60
C TRP A 146 -0.27 4.99 -0.94
N ALA A 147 0.87 5.00 -0.24
CA ALA A 147 1.93 5.97 -0.47
C ALA A 147 2.57 5.80 -1.86
N GLY A 148 2.72 4.57 -2.35
CA GLY A 148 3.34 4.26 -3.65
C GLY A 148 2.40 4.35 -4.86
N SER A 149 1.10 4.58 -4.68
CA SER A 149 0.08 4.40 -5.74
C SER A 149 0.05 5.44 -6.87
N ALA A 150 0.82 6.53 -6.79
CA ALA A 150 0.71 7.63 -7.75
C ALA A 150 2.08 8.27 -8.08
N GLU A 151 2.09 9.37 -8.84
CA GLU A 151 3.33 10.00 -9.28
C GLU A 151 4.17 10.56 -8.13
N GLY A 152 5.50 10.50 -8.30
CA GLY A 152 6.50 10.91 -7.31
C GLY A 152 6.66 9.91 -6.16
N MET A 153 7.81 9.93 -5.48
CA MET A 153 8.08 9.01 -4.39
C MET A 153 7.21 9.35 -3.16
N GLY A 154 6.34 8.44 -2.74
CA GLY A 154 5.60 8.55 -1.49
C GLY A 154 6.48 8.33 -0.26
N ILE A 155 6.05 8.81 0.90
CA ILE A 155 6.73 8.58 2.18
C ILE A 155 5.83 7.76 3.10
N VAL A 156 6.39 6.71 3.68
CA VAL A 156 5.85 6.04 4.87
C VAL A 156 6.85 6.24 5.99
N ALA A 157 6.45 6.85 7.10
CA ALA A 157 7.30 6.93 8.29
C ALA A 157 6.55 6.47 9.54
N LEU A 158 7.15 5.52 10.25
CA LEU A 158 6.59 4.88 11.43
C LEU A 158 7.34 5.29 12.69
N ALA A 159 6.61 5.46 13.80
CA ALA A 159 7.09 5.74 15.16
C ALA A 159 8.46 6.45 15.20
N GLY A 160 8.55 7.65 14.60
CA GLY A 160 9.82 8.28 14.21
C GLY A 160 10.62 8.93 15.33
N GLN A 161 10.69 8.30 16.51
CA GLN A 161 11.32 8.84 17.71
C GLN A 161 12.63 9.56 17.39
N GLN A 162 12.64 10.85 17.75
CA GLN A 162 13.75 11.80 17.72
C GLN A 162 14.29 12.22 16.36
N TRP A 163 14.07 11.48 15.27
CA TRP A 163 14.59 11.87 13.96
C TRP A 163 13.66 12.83 13.22
N TRP A 164 12.33 12.70 13.37
CA TRP A 164 11.36 13.59 12.72
C TRP A 164 11.60 15.06 13.02
N LEU A 165 11.90 15.39 14.28
CA LEU A 165 12.12 16.76 14.76
C LEU A 165 13.59 17.19 14.74
N ASN A 166 14.48 16.37 14.18
CA ASN A 166 15.88 16.75 13.99
C ASN A 166 15.99 17.91 12.98
N ASP A 167 16.89 18.87 13.19
CA ASP A 167 17.09 20.01 12.27
C ASP A 167 17.45 19.60 10.84
N ARG A 168 18.01 18.41 10.66
CA ARG A 168 18.35 17.83 9.35
C ARG A 168 17.27 16.90 8.79
N SER A 169 16.11 16.79 9.44
CA SER A 169 14.97 16.04 8.93
C SER A 169 14.27 16.80 7.82
N PHE A 170 13.77 16.07 6.83
CA PHE A 170 12.87 16.60 5.80
C PHE A 170 11.42 16.78 6.30
N LEU A 171 11.09 16.23 7.47
CA LEU A 171 9.76 16.35 8.10
C LEU A 171 9.71 17.38 9.23
N LYS A 172 10.84 17.97 9.64
CA LYS A 172 10.89 18.82 10.84
C LYS A 172 9.89 19.97 10.76
N ASP A 173 9.93 20.74 9.68
CA ASP A 173 9.15 21.97 9.56
C ASP A 173 7.65 21.69 9.49
N GLU A 174 7.27 20.48 9.04
CA GLU A 174 5.88 20.01 9.00
C GLU A 174 5.39 19.54 10.38
N LEU A 175 6.27 18.97 11.21
CA LEU A 175 5.91 18.29 12.45
C LEU A 175 6.20 19.07 13.73
N GLU A 176 7.04 20.10 13.67
CA GLU A 176 7.42 20.90 14.83
C GLU A 176 6.20 21.59 15.46
N GLY A 177 5.99 21.32 16.75
CA GLY A 177 4.82 21.80 17.50
C GLY A 177 3.57 20.93 17.39
N TYR A 178 3.52 19.99 16.43
CA TYR A 178 2.35 19.11 16.22
C TYR A 178 2.57 17.66 16.67
N ALA A 179 3.81 17.16 16.63
CA ALA A 179 4.14 15.82 17.10
C ALA A 179 4.34 15.76 18.63
N SER A 180 3.75 14.76 19.30
CA SER A 180 3.81 14.56 20.75
C SER A 180 4.14 13.10 21.07
N TYR A 181 5.18 12.88 21.88
CA TYR A 181 5.53 11.54 22.37
C TYR A 181 4.54 11.12 23.45
N PHE A 182 3.73 10.12 23.12
CA PHE A 182 2.64 9.64 23.95
C PHE A 182 2.32 8.20 23.56
N HIS A 183 2.13 7.34 24.55
CA HIS A 183 1.83 5.93 24.33
C HIS A 183 0.32 5.67 24.43
N THR A 184 -0.24 4.90 23.50
CA THR A 184 -1.62 4.43 23.58
C THR A 184 -1.78 3.04 22.97
N ASP A 185 -2.61 2.23 23.60
CA ASP A 185 -3.13 0.97 23.04
C ASP A 185 -4.56 1.09 22.52
N ASN A 186 -5.17 2.26 22.67
CA ASN A 186 -6.51 2.55 22.16
C ASN A 186 -6.39 3.39 20.88
N VAL A 187 -6.41 2.70 19.73
CA VAL A 187 -6.42 3.31 18.39
C VAL A 187 -7.82 3.22 17.84
N VAL A 188 -8.38 4.35 17.41
CA VAL A 188 -9.75 4.43 16.90
C VAL A 188 -9.70 4.76 15.43
N ILE A 189 -10.35 3.95 14.59
CA ILE A 189 -10.69 4.33 13.22
C ILE A 189 -11.96 5.19 13.30
N PRO A 190 -11.90 6.52 13.04
CA PRO A 190 -13.09 7.36 13.01
C PRO A 190 -14.04 6.92 11.90
N THR A 191 -15.35 7.13 12.09
CA THR A 191 -16.34 6.80 11.06
C THR A 191 -16.09 7.59 9.78
N GLU A 192 -15.68 8.86 9.91
CA GLU A 192 -15.44 9.78 8.80
C GLU A 192 -14.29 9.35 7.88
N THR A 193 -13.36 8.54 8.38
CA THR A 193 -12.20 8.03 7.63
C THR A 193 -12.13 6.51 7.64
N SER A 194 -13.26 5.84 7.93
CA SER A 194 -13.31 4.38 7.98
C SER A 194 -13.16 3.74 6.60
N ASP A 195 -13.66 4.39 5.56
CA ASP A 195 -13.52 3.97 4.15
C ASP A 195 -12.20 4.47 3.51
N PHE A 196 -11.29 5.06 4.29
CA PHE A 196 -9.99 5.48 3.78
C PHE A 196 -9.16 4.25 3.38
N ALA A 197 -8.50 4.28 2.23
CA ALA A 197 -7.82 3.10 1.65
C ALA A 197 -6.83 2.42 2.63
N VAL A 198 -6.13 3.20 3.48
CA VAL A 198 -5.24 2.60 4.49
C VAL A 198 -5.98 1.72 5.52
N ASN A 199 -7.26 2.02 5.79
CA ASN A 199 -8.09 1.30 6.75
C ASN A 199 -8.80 0.08 6.17
N GLU A 200 -8.59 -0.24 4.90
CA GLU A 200 -9.16 -1.40 4.21
C GLU A 200 -8.88 -2.71 4.96
N GLY A 201 -9.93 -3.46 5.31
CA GLY A 201 -9.83 -4.70 6.09
C GLY A 201 -9.40 -4.54 7.56
N LEU A 202 -9.26 -3.30 8.05
CA LEU A 202 -8.85 -2.98 9.42
C LEU A 202 -10.02 -2.59 10.31
N THR A 203 -9.83 -2.76 11.61
CA THR A 203 -10.77 -2.34 12.65
C THR A 203 -10.01 -1.66 13.77
N THR A 204 -10.69 -0.77 14.50
CA THR A 204 -10.22 -0.22 15.79
C THR A 204 -9.62 -1.31 16.70
N ALA A 205 -10.26 -2.48 16.78
CA ALA A 205 -9.78 -3.57 17.61
C ALA A 205 -8.46 -4.18 17.09
N GLY A 206 -8.28 -4.27 15.77
CA GLY A 206 -7.05 -4.81 15.17
C GLY A 206 -5.87 -3.85 15.25
N LEU A 207 -6.11 -2.54 15.30
CA LEU A 207 -5.08 -1.52 15.53
C LEU A 207 -4.78 -1.27 17.02
N SER A 208 -5.49 -1.93 17.92
CA SER A 208 -5.41 -1.71 19.37
C SER A 208 -4.80 -2.91 20.11
N ASN A 209 -4.36 -2.66 21.34
CA ASN A 209 -3.88 -3.68 22.29
C ASN A 209 -2.68 -4.50 21.79
N TRP A 210 -1.74 -3.87 21.07
CA TRP A 210 -0.46 -4.49 20.73
C TRP A 210 0.53 -4.50 21.91
N GLY A 211 0.12 -3.96 23.06
CA GLY A 211 0.91 -3.82 24.28
C GLY A 211 1.50 -2.42 24.41
N VAL A 212 1.85 -1.81 23.27
CA VAL A 212 1.82 -0.37 22.99
C VAL A 212 1.56 -0.21 21.48
N SER A 213 0.32 0.05 21.08
CA SER A 213 -0.02 0.20 19.64
C SER A 213 0.59 1.44 19.00
N SER A 214 0.71 2.56 19.73
CA SER A 214 1.34 3.79 19.24
C SER A 214 2.26 4.43 20.26
N HIS A 215 3.39 4.94 19.79
CA HIS A 215 4.41 5.63 20.57
C HIS A 215 4.44 7.15 20.38
N THR A 216 3.69 7.67 19.40
CA THR A 216 3.63 9.10 19.07
C THR A 216 2.23 9.46 18.62
N ALA A 217 1.83 10.69 18.86
CA ALA A 217 0.57 11.23 18.39
C ALA A 217 0.78 12.60 17.75
N PHE A 218 -0.16 13.01 16.90
CA PHE A 218 -0.15 14.27 16.18
C PHE A 218 -1.35 15.10 16.58
N ASP A 219 -1.17 16.39 16.83
CA ASP A 219 -2.29 17.33 16.99
C ASP A 219 -3.13 17.34 15.70
N LYS A 220 -4.45 17.15 15.79
CA LYS A 220 -5.34 17.08 14.62
C LYS A 220 -5.47 18.40 13.85
N ASN A 221 -4.98 19.52 14.38
CA ASN A 221 -4.95 20.81 13.70
C ASN A 221 -3.69 21.02 12.84
N ILE A 222 -2.86 20.00 12.65
CA ILE A 222 -1.68 20.07 11.79
C ILE A 222 -2.06 20.51 10.35
N PRO A 223 -1.49 21.61 9.82
CA PRO A 223 -1.82 22.08 8.48
C PRO A 223 -1.39 21.08 7.40
N GLY A 224 -2.27 20.85 6.40
CA GLY A 224 -1.96 20.01 5.23
C GLY A 224 -2.08 18.50 5.45
N TYR A 225 -2.51 18.07 6.65
CA TYR A 225 -2.66 16.67 6.99
C TYR A 225 -4.10 16.33 7.42
N LEU A 226 -4.52 15.11 7.11
CA LEU A 226 -5.77 14.47 7.51
C LEU A 226 -5.47 13.39 8.54
N SER A 227 -6.18 13.38 9.67
CA SER A 227 -6.17 12.24 10.60
C SER A 227 -7.02 11.11 10.03
N ILE A 228 -6.47 9.90 10.00
CA ILE A 228 -7.21 8.69 9.58
C ILE A 228 -7.38 7.68 10.71
N ASN A 229 -6.54 7.76 11.75
CA ASN A 229 -6.69 6.99 12.99
C ASN A 229 -6.41 7.88 14.21
N ASP A 230 -7.34 7.90 15.16
CA ASP A 230 -7.31 8.74 16.35
C ASP A 230 -6.67 8.04 17.56
N ALA A 231 -6.03 8.85 18.41
CA ALA A 231 -5.62 8.40 19.75
C ALA A 231 -6.84 8.38 20.66
N GLY A 232 -7.50 7.24 20.80
CA GLY A 232 -8.75 7.13 21.58
C GLY A 232 -8.60 7.48 23.07
N SER A 233 -7.38 7.43 23.60
CA SER A 233 -7.04 7.83 24.96
C SER A 233 -6.78 9.34 25.13
N ARG A 234 -6.71 10.11 24.03
CA ARG A 234 -6.37 11.54 24.03
C ARG A 234 -7.12 12.31 22.93
N PRO A 235 -8.33 12.83 23.22
CA PRO A 235 -9.09 13.63 22.27
C PRO A 235 -8.28 14.81 21.71
N GLY A 236 -8.47 15.11 20.42
CA GLY A 236 -7.72 16.14 19.70
C GLY A 236 -6.40 15.66 19.09
N TYR A 237 -6.04 14.39 19.29
CA TYR A 237 -4.82 13.80 18.74
C TYR A 237 -5.09 12.59 17.85
N ALA A 238 -4.29 12.47 16.79
CA ALA A 238 -4.24 11.34 15.87
C ALA A 238 -3.04 10.43 16.18
N VAL A 239 -3.14 9.13 15.93
CA VAL A 239 -1.96 8.25 15.86
C VAL A 239 -1.47 8.05 14.43
N THR A 240 -2.30 8.35 13.44
CA THR A 240 -1.95 8.20 12.02
C THR A 240 -2.54 9.35 11.22
N ILE A 241 -1.68 10.02 10.47
CA ILE A 241 -2.03 11.15 9.60
C ILE A 241 -1.47 10.92 8.19
N VAL A 242 -2.17 11.48 7.21
CA VAL A 242 -1.79 11.46 5.79
C VAL A 242 -1.89 12.85 5.21
N THR A 243 -1.15 13.15 4.15
CA THR A 243 -1.28 14.41 3.40
C THR A 243 -2.68 14.58 2.82
N ALA A 244 -3.37 15.64 3.20
CA ALA A 244 -4.82 15.80 2.94
C ALA A 244 -5.16 15.96 1.45
N SER A 245 -4.26 16.52 0.63
CA SER A 245 -4.48 16.69 -0.82
C SER A 245 -4.52 15.37 -1.59
N GLU A 246 -4.02 14.29 -1.00
CA GLU A 246 -3.91 12.98 -1.63
C GLU A 246 -4.82 11.95 -0.94
N ALA A 247 -5.82 12.43 -0.19
CA ALA A 247 -6.74 11.56 0.54
C ALA A 247 -7.56 10.62 -0.36
N ASP A 248 -7.66 10.93 -1.65
CA ASP A 248 -8.31 10.10 -2.67
C ASP A 248 -7.37 9.04 -3.30
N GLY A 249 -6.11 8.92 -2.84
CA GLY A 249 -5.18 7.88 -3.29
C GLY A 249 -5.67 6.47 -2.94
N GLY A 250 -5.32 5.46 -3.75
CA GLY A 250 -5.77 4.08 -3.57
C GLY A 250 -4.70 3.13 -3.05
N THR A 251 -5.12 1.99 -2.49
CA THR A 251 -4.26 0.80 -2.23
C THR A 251 -4.14 -0.10 -3.45
N LEU A 252 -4.94 0.17 -4.48
CA LEU A 252 -5.02 -0.58 -5.72
C LEU A 252 -3.75 -0.44 -6.55
N GLY A 253 -3.43 -1.48 -7.31
CA GLY A 253 -2.48 -1.33 -8.41
C GLY A 253 -2.94 -0.29 -9.42
N GLN A 254 -2.00 0.35 -10.12
CA GLN A 254 -2.36 1.17 -11.28
C GLN A 254 -3.31 0.35 -12.17
N GLU A 255 -4.49 0.90 -12.48
CA GLU A 255 -5.29 0.35 -13.57
C GLU A 255 -4.40 0.36 -14.80
N THR A 256 -3.90 -0.80 -15.21
CA THR A 256 -3.39 -0.95 -16.57
C THR A 256 -4.55 -0.52 -17.46
N GLU A 257 -4.35 0.51 -18.29
CA GLU A 257 -5.29 0.84 -19.37
C GLU A 257 -5.81 -0.50 -19.92
N SER A 258 -7.13 -0.70 -19.84
CA SER A 258 -7.75 -1.93 -20.32
C SER A 258 -7.22 -2.17 -21.74
N VAL A 259 -6.37 -3.19 -21.91
CA VAL A 259 -5.90 -3.56 -23.24
C VAL A 259 -7.17 -3.85 -24.04
N PRO A 260 -7.44 -3.12 -25.15
CA PRO A 260 -8.64 -3.38 -25.92
C PRO A 260 -8.62 -4.86 -26.30
N GLU A 261 -9.63 -5.60 -25.82
CA GLU A 261 -9.91 -6.94 -26.31
C GLU A 261 -9.79 -6.91 -27.82
N PRO A 262 -8.99 -7.80 -28.46
CA PRO A 262 -9.00 -7.87 -29.90
C PRO A 262 -10.45 -8.15 -30.30
N THR A 263 -11.10 -7.16 -30.93
CA THR A 263 -12.43 -7.32 -31.49
C THR A 263 -12.35 -8.50 -32.44
N SER A 264 -12.77 -9.66 -31.94
CA SER A 264 -12.91 -10.88 -32.71
C SER A 264 -14.10 -10.63 -33.63
N THR A 265 -13.82 -9.90 -34.71
CA THR A 265 -14.72 -9.77 -35.83
C THR A 265 -14.75 -11.16 -36.46
N VAL A 266 -15.61 -12.03 -35.93
CA VAL A 266 -15.99 -13.27 -36.61
C VAL A 266 -16.77 -12.82 -37.85
N ALA A 267 -16.02 -12.48 -38.90
CA ALA A 267 -16.56 -12.33 -40.24
C ALA A 267 -16.94 -13.72 -40.74
N ILE A 268 -18.16 -14.17 -40.40
CA ILE A 268 -18.80 -15.25 -41.14
C ILE A 268 -19.17 -14.67 -42.49
N VAL A 269 -18.27 -14.83 -43.47
CA VAL A 269 -18.53 -14.55 -44.87
C VAL A 269 -19.62 -15.52 -45.34
N GLY A 270 -20.85 -15.02 -45.44
CA GLY A 270 -21.91 -15.67 -46.21
C GLY A 270 -21.59 -15.56 -47.70
N LEU A 271 -21.05 -16.62 -48.30
CA LEU A 271 -20.87 -16.69 -49.75
C LEU A 271 -22.15 -17.24 -50.40
N ALA A 272 -23.11 -16.34 -50.65
CA ALA A 272 -24.21 -16.59 -51.59
C ALA A 272 -23.87 -15.96 -52.95
N ILE A 273 -23.30 -16.74 -53.87
CA ILE A 273 -23.26 -16.36 -55.28
C ILE A 273 -24.42 -17.06 -55.98
N ALA A 274 -25.51 -16.32 -56.16
CA ALA A 274 -26.54 -16.63 -57.13
C ALA A 274 -26.04 -16.25 -58.52
N LEU A 275 -25.82 -17.24 -59.39
CA LEU A 275 -25.72 -17.02 -60.84
C LEU A 275 -26.94 -17.61 -61.52
N PHE A 276 -27.90 -16.72 -61.80
CA PHE A 276 -28.99 -16.96 -62.74
C PHE A 276 -28.45 -16.86 -64.18
N LYS A 277 -28.62 -17.91 -65.00
CA LYS A 277 -29.26 -17.83 -66.33
C LYS A 277 -29.30 -19.19 -67.04
N CYS A 278 -30.51 -19.75 -67.09
CA CYS A 278 -31.23 -20.23 -68.29
C CYS A 278 -30.44 -20.94 -69.40
N LYS A 279 -30.81 -22.19 -69.76
CA LYS A 279 -31.68 -22.52 -70.92
C LYS A 279 -31.74 -24.05 -71.21
N ARG A 280 -32.98 -24.55 -71.26
CA ARG A 280 -33.52 -25.81 -71.84
C ARG A 280 -32.62 -26.55 -72.87
N ARG A 281 -32.70 -27.90 -72.85
CA ARG A 281 -33.50 -28.70 -73.81
C ARG A 281 -33.53 -30.19 -73.46
N SER A 282 -34.75 -30.73 -73.61
CA SER A 282 -35.19 -32.13 -73.83
C SER A 282 -34.54 -33.24 -73.03
#